data_AF-A0A7X5ISJ9-F1
#
_entry.id   AF-A0A7X5ISJ9-F1
#
_cell.length_a   1.000
_cell.length_b   1.000
_cell.length_c   1.000
_cell.angle_alpha   90.00
_cell.angle_beta   90.00
_cell.angle_gamma   90.00
#
_symmetry.space_group_name_H-M   'P 1'
#
loop_
_entity.id
_entity.type
_entity.pdbx_description
1 polymer ?
#
loop_
_entity_poly.entity_id
_entity_poly.type
_entity_poly.pdbx_seq_one_letter_code
_entity_poly.pdbx_strand_id
1 'polypeptide(L)'
;MRSIDIYTAVRAVDDDILERSEAAFYGQKKSGWLKWGAMAACICLCVVGAISIFHPKGDNRGSNVQAIAALEFNGCYYEVCDIESVLESCGLPNKITAEMAGEHLAYLKHSNGAEYEETATQTDIELYQYAPSPCRGVYVVRDGESYMAALFCNFRLFDSNTNVELSELYRVYGVNGAEDISVIAHTESKPGIEAVATGTVSDAEAIAEFYEHTTSLVSFGNDDFQAIMFNNIPEEDKSAAHTAFADDAMTLRIETKTGLRFNLRVYPNYGWIYSPGTQSYYRIGDDIFNWAKKYSFEGYSN
;
A
#
# COMPACT_ATOMS: atom_id res chain seq x y z
N MET A 1 -6.30 56.08 6.48
CA MET A 1 -5.21 55.22 6.98
C MET A 1 -4.05 55.36 6.00
N ARG A 2 -2.93 55.98 6.40
CA ARG A 2 -1.78 56.26 5.52
C ARG A 2 -0.87 55.03 5.52
N SER A 3 -0.30 54.65 4.37
CA SER A 3 0.43 53.38 4.17
C SER A 3 1.74 53.22 4.97
N ILE A 4 2.09 54.17 5.83
CA ILE A 4 3.31 54.15 6.65
C ILE A 4 3.10 53.38 7.96
N ASP A 5 1.86 53.25 8.43
CA ASP A 5 1.55 52.53 9.68
C ASP A 5 1.53 51.00 9.49
N ILE A 6 1.29 50.51 8.27
CA ILE A 6 1.27 49.06 7.96
C ILE A 6 2.69 48.49 7.87
N TYR A 7 3.64 49.20 7.24
CA TYR A 7 5.03 48.73 7.13
C TYR A 7 5.74 48.67 8.48
N THR A 8 5.41 49.58 9.41
CA THR A 8 5.98 49.58 10.77
C THR A 8 5.40 48.46 11.63
N ALA A 9 4.09 48.17 11.49
CA ALA A 9 3.46 47.05 12.17
C ALA A 9 3.93 45.68 11.65
N VAL A 10 4.21 45.55 10.35
CA VAL A 10 4.70 44.30 9.75
C VAL A 10 6.17 44.01 10.14
N ARG A 11 7.05 45.02 10.20
CA ARG A 11 8.43 44.83 10.68
C ARG A 11 8.52 44.46 12.16
N ALA A 12 7.69 45.08 13.00
CA ALA A 12 7.69 44.79 14.44
C ALA A 12 7.17 43.37 14.76
N VAL A 13 6.31 42.80 13.91
CA VAL A 13 5.84 41.41 14.02
C VAL A 13 6.88 40.41 13.51
N ASP A 14 7.66 40.78 12.48
CA ASP A 14 8.71 39.93 11.92
C ASP A 14 9.90 39.78 12.87
N ASP A 15 10.37 40.89 13.48
CA ASP A 15 11.47 40.86 14.46
C ASP A 15 11.08 40.12 15.76
N ASP A 16 9.84 40.23 16.24
CA ASP A 16 9.34 39.49 17.43
C ASP A 16 9.16 37.98 17.14
N ILE A 17 8.80 37.60 15.91
CA ILE A 17 8.73 36.18 15.50
C ILE A 17 10.14 35.59 15.31
N LEU A 18 11.08 36.35 14.75
CA LEU A 18 12.48 35.95 14.62
C LEU A 18 13.17 35.83 16.00
N GLU A 19 13.02 36.80 16.90
CA GLU A 19 13.63 36.78 18.24
C GLU A 19 13.02 35.69 19.15
N ARG A 20 11.71 35.41 19.01
CA ARG A 20 11.05 34.26 19.68
C ARG A 20 11.44 32.92 19.06
N SER A 21 11.82 32.88 17.79
CA SER A 21 12.33 31.66 17.14
C SER A 21 13.78 31.39 17.53
N GLU A 22 14.64 32.40 17.63
CA GLU A 22 16.06 32.21 18.01
C GLU A 22 16.23 31.83 19.49
N ALA A 23 15.37 32.32 20.39
CA ALA A 23 15.37 31.90 21.80
C ALA A 23 14.87 30.46 22.02
N ALA A 24 14.10 29.90 21.09
CA ALA A 24 13.63 28.51 21.14
C ALA A 24 14.66 27.50 20.60
N PHE A 25 15.67 27.95 19.84
CA PHE A 25 16.65 27.08 19.17
C PHE A 25 17.90 26.74 20.01
N TYR A 26 18.14 27.39 21.15
CA TYR A 26 19.33 27.15 22.00
C TYR A 26 19.10 26.33 23.28
N GLY A 27 17.95 25.69 23.44
CA GLY A 27 17.66 24.80 24.58
C GLY A 27 17.57 23.33 24.17
N GLN A 28 18.71 22.66 24.02
CA GLN A 28 18.76 21.23 23.72
C GLN A 28 17.88 20.37 24.64
N LYS A 29 17.01 19.55 24.04
CA LYS A 29 16.86 18.14 24.42
C LYS A 29 16.65 17.30 23.15
N LYS A 30 17.58 16.37 22.90
CA LYS A 30 17.42 15.31 21.90
C LYS A 30 16.14 14.54 22.23
N SER A 31 15.13 14.57 21.34
CA SER A 31 14.00 13.64 21.40
C SER A 31 13.70 13.10 20.00
N GLY A 32 13.96 11.80 19.82
CA GLY A 32 13.67 11.05 18.60
C GLY A 32 12.17 10.77 18.42
N TRP A 33 11.32 11.79 18.51
CA TRP A 33 9.87 11.64 18.50
C TRP A 33 9.14 12.51 17.48
N LEU A 34 9.88 13.18 16.57
CA LEU A 34 9.32 13.97 15.49
C LEU A 34 9.43 13.33 14.09
N LYS A 35 9.89 12.08 14.00
CA LYS A 35 9.96 11.34 12.72
C LYS A 35 8.71 10.49 12.42
N TRP A 36 7.81 10.32 13.38
CA TRP A 36 6.61 9.51 13.22
C TRP A 36 5.37 10.29 12.76
N GLY A 37 5.35 11.62 12.96
CA GLY A 37 4.19 12.46 12.63
C GLY A 37 3.92 12.58 11.12
N ALA A 38 4.97 12.55 10.29
CA ALA A 38 4.82 12.55 8.83
C ALA A 38 4.43 11.16 8.28
N MET A 39 4.89 10.08 8.94
CA MET A 39 4.41 8.72 8.62
C MET A 39 2.95 8.55 9.03
N ALA A 40 2.51 9.03 10.19
CA ALA A 40 1.12 8.89 10.64
C ALA A 40 0.11 9.64 9.73
N ALA A 41 0.50 10.79 9.18
CA ALA A 41 -0.37 11.56 8.28
C ALA A 41 -0.43 10.98 6.85
N CYS A 42 0.59 10.25 6.39
CA CYS A 42 0.51 9.46 5.16
C CYS A 42 -0.14 8.08 5.41
N ILE A 43 -0.03 7.54 6.62
CA ILE A 43 -0.70 6.30 7.07
C ILE A 43 -2.23 6.49 7.07
N CYS A 44 -2.76 7.67 7.38
CA CYS A 44 -4.22 7.91 7.31
C CYS A 44 -4.80 7.95 5.87
N LEU A 45 -3.99 7.97 4.82
CA LEU A 45 -4.42 7.72 3.43
C LEU A 45 -3.87 6.40 2.86
N CYS A 46 -2.95 5.72 3.57
CA CYS A 46 -2.32 4.48 3.14
C CYS A 46 -2.78 3.21 3.87
N VAL A 47 -3.57 3.29 4.96
CA VAL A 47 -4.31 2.14 5.57
C VAL A 47 -5.47 1.67 4.67
N VAL A 48 -5.42 2.06 3.41
CA VAL A 48 -6.50 1.86 2.45
C VAL A 48 -5.83 1.46 1.10
N GLY A 49 -4.57 0.97 1.12
CA GLY A 49 -3.93 0.39 -0.07
C GLY A 49 -4.67 -0.83 -0.63
N ALA A 50 -5.19 -1.70 0.23
CA ALA A 50 -6.06 -2.81 -0.17
C ALA A 50 -7.55 -2.40 -0.23
N ILE A 51 -8.00 -1.52 0.69
CA ILE A 51 -9.44 -1.24 0.90
C ILE A 51 -9.92 0.12 0.34
N SER A 52 -9.04 1.05 -0.04
CA SER A 52 -9.44 2.38 -0.57
C SER A 52 -10.02 2.31 -1.97
N ILE A 53 -9.83 1.16 -2.61
CA ILE A 53 -10.44 0.78 -3.87
C ILE A 53 -11.88 0.27 -3.64
N PHE A 54 -12.27 -0.05 -2.39
CA PHE A 54 -13.53 -0.74 -2.05
C PHE A 54 -14.36 -0.03 -0.97
N HIS A 55 -14.60 1.28 -1.12
CA HIS A 55 -15.69 1.93 -0.40
C HIS A 55 -17.02 1.74 -1.17
N PRO A 56 -17.94 0.83 -0.76
CA PRO A 56 -19.34 0.95 -1.14
C PRO A 56 -19.92 2.19 -0.46
N LYS A 57 -20.53 3.08 -1.24
CA LYS A 57 -21.08 4.32 -0.73
C LYS A 57 -22.39 4.06 0.01
N GLY A 58 -22.45 4.56 1.25
CA GLY A 58 -23.66 5.09 1.85
C GLY A 58 -24.69 4.06 2.30
N ASP A 59 -24.53 3.58 3.52
CA ASP A 59 -25.71 3.32 4.34
C ASP A 59 -25.62 4.19 5.59
N ASN A 60 -26.66 5.00 5.81
CA ASN A 60 -26.78 5.96 6.89
C ASN A 60 -27.14 5.22 8.19
N ARG A 61 -26.31 4.25 8.58
CA ARG A 61 -26.29 3.61 9.90
C ARG A 61 -25.05 4.13 10.60
N GLY A 62 -25.23 4.66 11.81
CA GLY A 62 -24.26 5.46 12.55
C GLY A 62 -22.81 4.99 12.39
N SER A 63 -21.92 5.97 12.22
CA SER A 63 -20.47 5.86 12.14
C SER A 63 -19.88 4.89 13.16
N ASN A 64 -19.82 3.62 12.80
CA ASN A 64 -18.90 2.64 13.36
C ASN A 64 -18.03 2.25 12.18
N VAL A 65 -16.85 2.87 12.09
CA VAL A 65 -15.75 2.30 11.30
C VAL A 65 -15.63 0.88 11.82
N GLN A 66 -15.99 -0.11 11.00
CA GLN A 66 -15.80 -1.51 11.35
C GLN A 66 -14.30 -1.65 11.58
N ALA A 67 -13.89 -1.84 12.83
CA ALA A 67 -12.50 -1.76 13.22
C ALA A 67 -11.75 -2.92 12.53
N ILE A 68 -11.07 -2.62 11.43
CA ILE A 68 -10.13 -3.55 10.82
C ILE A 68 -8.98 -3.68 11.82
N ALA A 69 -8.81 -4.89 12.32
CA ALA A 69 -7.83 -5.17 13.35
C ALA A 69 -6.46 -5.43 12.70
N ALA A 70 -5.40 -4.77 13.17
CA ALA A 70 -4.07 -4.99 12.64
C ALA A 70 -3.38 -6.17 13.35
N LEU A 71 -2.63 -6.98 12.60
CA LEU A 71 -1.76 -8.04 13.11
C LEU A 71 -0.33 -7.78 12.63
N GLU A 72 0.63 -7.74 13.55
CA GLU A 72 2.05 -7.82 13.19
C GLU A 72 2.53 -9.26 13.26
N PHE A 73 3.04 -9.80 12.16
CA PHE A 73 3.56 -11.17 12.12
C PHE A 73 4.69 -11.31 11.08
N ASN A 74 5.78 -11.99 11.42
CA ASN A 74 6.91 -12.25 10.51
C ASN A 74 7.42 -11.00 9.76
N GLY A 75 7.50 -9.85 10.44
CA GLY A 75 8.00 -8.60 9.87
C GLY A 75 7.04 -7.92 8.88
N CYS A 76 5.76 -8.28 8.88
CA CYS A 76 4.72 -7.69 8.05
C CYS A 76 3.53 -7.26 8.90
N TYR A 77 2.79 -6.28 8.38
CA TYR A 77 1.47 -5.91 8.87
C TYR A 77 0.39 -6.60 8.04
N TYR A 78 -0.63 -7.07 8.73
CA TYR A 78 -1.82 -7.68 8.16
C TYR A 78 -3.06 -6.98 8.68
N GLU A 79 -4.09 -6.92 7.85
CA GLU A 79 -5.43 -6.50 8.23
C GLU A 79 -6.32 -7.73 8.40
N VAL A 80 -6.87 -7.90 9.60
CA VAL A 80 -7.80 -8.98 9.93
C VAL A 80 -9.22 -8.54 9.57
N CYS A 81 -9.85 -9.27 8.65
CA CYS A 81 -11.07 -8.88 7.98
C CYS A 81 -11.96 -10.10 7.63
N ASP A 82 -13.27 -9.92 7.76
CA ASP A 82 -14.33 -10.85 7.31
C ASP A 82 -15.34 -10.18 6.34
N ILE A 83 -15.01 -9.00 5.80
CA ILE A 83 -15.88 -8.23 4.90
C ILE A 83 -15.88 -8.90 3.52
N GLU A 84 -17.04 -9.43 3.10
CA GLU A 84 -17.20 -10.21 1.86
C GLU A 84 -16.59 -9.53 0.62
N SER A 85 -16.85 -8.23 0.42
CA SER A 85 -16.36 -7.48 -0.74
C SER A 85 -14.83 -7.28 -0.73
N VAL A 86 -14.20 -7.26 0.45
CA VAL A 86 -12.74 -7.20 0.58
C VAL A 86 -12.14 -8.57 0.28
N LEU A 87 -12.75 -9.65 0.79
CA LEU A 87 -12.30 -11.01 0.50
C LEU A 87 -12.37 -11.32 -1.00
N GLU A 88 -13.49 -11.00 -1.65
CA GLU A 88 -13.67 -11.21 -3.09
C GLU A 88 -12.62 -10.44 -3.93
N SER A 89 -12.31 -9.20 -3.55
CA SER A 89 -11.32 -8.41 -4.27
C SER A 89 -9.90 -8.96 -4.15
N CYS A 90 -9.58 -9.58 -3.01
CA CYS A 90 -8.35 -10.35 -2.78
C CYS A 90 -8.36 -11.74 -3.43
N GLY A 91 -9.46 -12.15 -4.07
CA GLY A 91 -9.58 -13.45 -4.72
C GLY A 91 -9.85 -14.60 -3.74
N LEU A 92 -10.40 -14.29 -2.57
CA LEU A 92 -10.79 -15.23 -1.54
C LEU A 92 -12.29 -15.55 -1.62
N PRO A 93 -12.74 -16.68 -1.05
CA PRO A 93 -14.15 -16.92 -0.78
C PRO A 93 -14.74 -15.80 0.08
N ASN A 94 -16.04 -15.53 -0.08
CA ASN A 94 -16.76 -14.51 0.69
C ASN A 94 -16.79 -14.78 2.22
N LYS A 95 -16.39 -15.97 2.67
CA LYS A 95 -16.28 -16.32 4.07
C LYS A 95 -15.13 -17.28 4.30
N ILE A 96 -14.34 -17.02 5.34
CA ILE A 96 -13.29 -17.93 5.81
C ILE A 96 -13.90 -18.95 6.78
N THR A 97 -13.51 -20.22 6.65
CA THR A 97 -14.02 -21.32 7.47
C THR A 97 -12.89 -22.13 8.10
N ALA A 98 -13.23 -22.95 9.09
CA ALA A 98 -12.27 -23.84 9.75
C ALA A 98 -11.54 -24.79 8.79
N GLU A 99 -12.19 -25.23 7.71
CA GLU A 99 -11.60 -26.11 6.69
C GLU A 99 -10.49 -25.43 5.88
N MET A 100 -10.46 -24.10 5.87
CA MET A 100 -9.42 -23.31 5.20
C MET A 100 -8.20 -23.06 6.09
N ALA A 101 -8.29 -23.37 7.39
CA ALA A 101 -7.16 -23.30 8.31
C ALA A 101 -6.26 -24.53 8.11
N GLY A 102 -5.01 -24.28 7.72
CA GLY A 102 -3.97 -25.28 7.53
C GLY A 102 -3.15 -25.50 8.78
N GLU A 103 -1.82 -25.46 8.64
CA GLU A 103 -0.90 -25.59 9.76
C GLU A 103 -1.10 -24.45 10.77
N HIS A 104 -1.14 -24.79 12.06
CA HIS A 104 -1.11 -23.80 13.14
C HIS A 104 0.27 -23.14 13.18
N LEU A 105 0.29 -21.80 13.21
CA LEU A 105 1.50 -20.99 13.16
C LEU A 105 1.83 -20.34 14.51
N ALA A 106 0.83 -19.75 15.17
CA ALA A 106 1.06 -18.99 16.40
C ALA A 106 -0.21 -18.84 17.24
N TYR A 107 -0.03 -18.64 18.55
CA TYR A 107 -1.09 -18.11 19.41
C TYR A 107 -1.05 -16.58 19.40
N LEU A 108 -2.22 -15.97 19.44
CA LEU A 108 -2.42 -14.53 19.42
C LEU A 108 -3.13 -14.06 20.69
N LYS A 109 -3.03 -12.78 20.99
CA LYS A 109 -3.83 -12.09 22.01
C LYS A 109 -4.23 -10.73 21.46
N HIS A 110 -5.31 -10.17 22.00
CA HIS A 110 -5.61 -8.75 21.82
C HIS A 110 -4.56 -7.91 22.55
N SER A 111 -3.96 -6.96 21.85
CA SER A 111 -3.12 -5.92 22.43
C SER A 111 -3.99 -4.72 22.85
N ASN A 112 -3.40 -3.58 23.21
CA ASN A 112 -4.18 -2.39 23.59
C ASN A 112 -4.98 -1.87 22.39
N GLY A 113 -6.31 -2.09 22.38
CA GLY A 113 -7.20 -1.60 21.32
C GLY A 113 -7.79 -2.75 20.50
N ALA A 114 -7.75 -2.63 19.18
CA ALA A 114 -8.29 -3.60 18.23
C ALA A 114 -7.17 -4.32 17.45
N GLU A 115 -6.03 -4.58 18.08
CA GLU A 115 -4.84 -5.16 17.42
C GLU A 115 -4.55 -6.57 17.95
N TYR A 116 -4.04 -7.44 17.08
CA TYR A 116 -3.56 -8.77 17.44
C TYR A 116 -2.03 -8.78 17.58
N GLU A 117 -1.54 -9.45 18.60
CA GLU A 117 -0.10 -9.65 18.85
C GLU A 117 0.19 -11.13 19.08
N GLU A 118 1.31 -11.64 18.54
CA GLU A 118 1.81 -12.98 18.83
C GLU A 118 2.12 -13.14 20.33
N THR A 119 1.83 -14.33 20.86
CA THR A 119 2.12 -14.68 22.25
C THR A 119 2.62 -16.10 22.37
N ALA A 120 3.59 -16.31 23.27
CA ALA A 120 4.07 -17.65 23.62
C ALA A 120 3.07 -18.43 24.49
N THR A 121 2.10 -17.74 25.11
CA THR A 121 1.04 -18.35 25.91
C THR A 121 -0.06 -18.86 24.99
N GLN A 122 -0.46 -20.11 25.16
CA GLN A 122 -1.62 -20.67 24.47
C GLN A 122 -2.90 -19.89 24.82
N THR A 123 -3.63 -19.49 23.79
CA THR A 123 -4.91 -18.76 23.87
C THR A 123 -5.94 -19.41 22.96
N ASP A 124 -7.17 -18.91 23.01
CA ASP A 124 -8.26 -19.23 22.08
C ASP A 124 -8.24 -18.38 20.80
N ILE A 125 -7.20 -17.58 20.61
CA ILE A 125 -6.95 -16.80 19.41
C ILE A 125 -5.70 -17.36 18.74
N GLU A 126 -5.85 -17.86 17.53
CA GLU A 126 -4.82 -18.65 16.86
C GLU A 126 -4.65 -18.17 15.42
N LEU A 127 -3.41 -18.22 14.95
CA LEU A 127 -3.03 -17.95 13.57
C LEU A 127 -2.71 -19.24 12.85
N TYR A 128 -3.30 -19.43 11.68
CA TYR A 128 -3.10 -20.59 10.82
C TYR A 128 -2.66 -20.16 9.43
N GLN A 129 -1.94 -21.05 8.75
CA GLN A 129 -1.74 -20.94 7.31
C GLN A 129 -3.07 -21.01 6.59
N TYR A 130 -3.24 -20.25 5.51
CA TYR A 130 -4.38 -20.43 4.60
C TYR A 130 -4.14 -21.66 3.72
N ALA A 131 -4.84 -22.76 4.00
CA ALA A 131 -4.62 -24.05 3.34
C ALA A 131 -4.81 -24.04 1.81
N PRO A 132 -5.78 -23.31 1.23
CA PRO A 132 -5.95 -23.28 -0.23
C PRO A 132 -4.81 -22.61 -0.99
N SER A 133 -4.07 -21.69 -0.35
CA SER A 133 -2.88 -21.06 -0.93
C SER A 133 -1.83 -20.79 0.16
N PRO A 134 -1.01 -21.80 0.51
CA PRO A 134 0.03 -21.74 1.54
C PRO A 134 1.13 -20.69 1.25
N CYS A 135 0.85 -19.41 1.53
CA CYS A 135 1.76 -18.29 1.29
C CYS A 135 1.60 -17.22 2.38
N ARG A 136 2.35 -16.12 2.26
CA ARG A 136 2.31 -15.01 3.23
C ARG A 136 1.27 -13.96 2.87
N GLY A 137 0.61 -14.04 1.72
CA GLY A 137 -0.38 -13.06 1.28
C GLY A 137 -1.67 -13.10 2.10
N VAL A 138 -1.97 -14.25 2.70
CA VAL A 138 -3.15 -14.47 3.54
C VAL A 138 -2.86 -15.52 4.61
N TYR A 139 -3.30 -15.23 5.82
CA TYR A 139 -3.43 -16.21 6.90
C TYR A 139 -4.87 -16.31 7.37
N VAL A 140 -5.15 -17.30 8.21
CA VAL A 140 -6.45 -17.47 8.88
C VAL A 140 -6.29 -17.16 10.36
N VAL A 141 -7.03 -16.16 10.84
CA VAL A 141 -7.16 -15.90 12.28
C VAL A 141 -8.40 -16.60 12.77
N ARG A 142 -8.24 -17.47 13.76
CA ARG A 142 -9.34 -18.00 14.58
C ARG A 142 -9.41 -17.16 15.85
N ASP A 143 -10.52 -16.48 16.11
CA ASP A 143 -10.80 -15.82 17.39
C ASP A 143 -12.07 -16.47 17.99
N GLY A 144 -11.87 -17.38 18.94
CA GLY A 144 -12.94 -18.22 19.48
C GLY A 144 -13.54 -19.16 18.44
N GLU A 145 -14.76 -18.88 17.98
CA GLU A 145 -15.48 -19.63 16.94
C GLU A 145 -15.45 -18.94 15.56
N SER A 146 -14.92 -17.71 15.50
CA SER A 146 -14.85 -16.91 14.27
C SER A 146 -13.58 -17.20 13.50
N TYR A 147 -13.69 -17.27 12.18
CA TYR A 147 -12.56 -17.43 11.26
C TYR A 147 -12.53 -16.24 10.30
N MET A 148 -11.40 -15.54 10.27
CA MET A 148 -11.19 -14.32 9.51
C MET A 148 -9.92 -14.44 8.66
N ALA A 149 -9.82 -13.67 7.58
CA ALA A 149 -8.58 -13.56 6.82
C ALA A 149 -7.68 -12.51 7.48
N ALA A 150 -6.41 -12.81 7.66
CA ALA A 150 -5.37 -11.81 7.88
C ALA A 150 -4.68 -11.55 6.54
N LEU A 151 -5.01 -10.43 5.91
CA LEU A 151 -4.59 -10.04 4.57
C LEU A 151 -3.30 -9.24 4.65
N PHE A 152 -2.30 -9.59 3.84
CA PHE A 152 -1.05 -8.84 3.80
C PHE A 152 -1.29 -7.38 3.40
N CYS A 153 -0.82 -6.45 4.22
CA CYS A 153 -0.91 -5.01 3.95
C CYS A 153 0.40 -4.47 3.45
N ASN A 154 1.46 -4.57 4.27
CA ASN A 154 2.79 -4.13 3.90
C ASN A 154 3.88 -4.73 4.79
N PHE A 155 5.12 -4.66 4.32
CA PHE A 155 6.29 -4.94 5.15
C PHE A 155 6.44 -3.91 6.26
N ARG A 156 6.96 -4.33 7.41
CA ARG A 156 7.37 -3.42 8.47
C ARG A 156 8.66 -2.71 8.06
N LEU A 157 8.54 -1.46 7.64
CA LEU A 157 9.66 -0.59 7.28
C LEU A 157 10.08 0.26 8.48
N PHE A 158 11.39 0.53 8.62
CA PHE A 158 11.94 1.29 9.73
C PHE A 158 12.06 2.79 9.45
N ASP A 159 12.12 3.16 8.17
CA ASP A 159 12.17 4.54 7.70
C ASP A 159 11.63 4.65 6.25
N SER A 160 11.53 5.89 5.76
CA SER A 160 11.04 6.25 4.43
C SER A 160 12.01 5.95 3.28
N ASN A 161 13.26 5.58 3.56
CA ASN A 161 14.27 5.24 2.55
C ASN A 161 14.41 3.74 2.33
N THR A 162 13.94 2.95 3.31
CA THR A 162 13.87 1.50 3.19
C THR A 162 13.00 1.16 1.98
N ASN A 163 13.56 0.37 1.08
CA ASN A 163 12.84 -0.15 -0.07
C ASN A 163 12.92 -1.66 -0.09
N VAL A 164 11.95 -2.26 -0.76
CA VAL A 164 11.80 -3.70 -0.91
C VAL A 164 11.72 -4.00 -2.40
N GLU A 165 12.41 -5.04 -2.85
CA GLU A 165 12.36 -5.49 -4.23
C GLU A 165 10.95 -5.99 -4.58
N LEU A 166 10.52 -5.78 -5.83
CA LEU A 166 9.20 -6.26 -6.28
C LEU A 166 9.10 -7.80 -6.23
N SER A 167 10.24 -8.48 -6.37
CA SER A 167 10.38 -9.93 -6.22
C SER A 167 9.94 -10.44 -4.83
N GLU A 168 10.10 -9.65 -3.77
CA GLU A 168 9.65 -10.00 -2.42
C GLU A 168 8.13 -9.96 -2.31
N LEU A 169 7.46 -9.03 -3.01
CA LEU A 169 6.00 -9.02 -3.07
C LEU A 169 5.48 -10.27 -3.78
N TYR A 170 6.11 -10.67 -4.89
CA TYR A 170 5.76 -11.93 -5.57
C TYR A 170 5.85 -13.11 -4.60
N ARG A 171 6.94 -13.23 -3.85
CA ARG A 171 7.13 -14.28 -2.83
C ARG A 171 6.05 -14.24 -1.74
N VAL A 172 5.60 -13.06 -1.32
CA VAL A 172 4.50 -12.94 -0.35
C VAL A 172 3.25 -13.65 -0.86
N TYR A 173 2.88 -13.43 -2.12
CA TYR A 173 1.70 -14.04 -2.75
C TYR A 173 1.96 -15.44 -3.34
N GLY A 174 3.10 -16.06 -3.01
CA GLY A 174 3.43 -17.42 -3.46
C GLY A 174 3.84 -17.51 -4.94
N VAL A 175 4.20 -16.39 -5.57
CA VAL A 175 4.69 -16.32 -6.94
C VAL A 175 6.21 -16.51 -6.94
N ASN A 176 6.67 -17.70 -7.30
CA ASN A 176 8.09 -18.06 -7.42
C ASN A 176 8.58 -18.05 -8.88
N GLY A 177 7.63 -18.07 -9.82
CA GLY A 177 7.88 -17.91 -11.24
C GLY A 177 6.66 -17.35 -11.97
N ALA A 178 6.85 -17.00 -13.24
CA ALA A 178 5.78 -16.51 -14.10
C ALA A 178 4.60 -17.50 -14.19
N GLU A 179 4.89 -18.79 -14.10
CA GLU A 179 3.90 -19.85 -14.13
C GLU A 179 2.94 -19.82 -12.93
N ASP A 180 3.25 -19.13 -11.84
CA ASP A 180 2.34 -18.98 -10.70
C ASP A 180 1.30 -17.87 -10.91
N ILE A 181 1.46 -17.05 -11.94
CA ILE A 181 0.53 -16.00 -12.34
C ILE A 181 -0.46 -16.59 -13.35
N SER A 182 -1.76 -16.34 -13.14
CA SER A 182 -2.83 -16.77 -14.04
C SER A 182 -3.28 -15.66 -14.97
N VAL A 183 -3.40 -14.43 -14.45
CA VAL A 183 -3.92 -13.28 -15.18
C VAL A 183 -3.25 -11.99 -14.71
N ILE A 184 -2.94 -11.11 -15.66
CA ILE A 184 -2.63 -9.70 -15.40
C ILE A 184 -3.78 -8.87 -15.96
N ALA A 185 -4.51 -8.17 -15.10
CA ALA A 185 -5.66 -7.38 -15.49
C ALA A 185 -5.39 -5.88 -15.30
N HIS A 186 -5.74 -5.08 -16.29
CA HIS A 186 -5.86 -3.63 -16.10
C HIS A 186 -7.22 -3.35 -15.50
N THR A 187 -7.22 -2.63 -14.38
CA THR A 187 -8.44 -2.28 -13.66
C THR A 187 -8.52 -0.76 -13.54
N GLU A 188 -9.60 -0.19 -14.03
CA GLU A 188 -9.94 1.19 -13.69
C GLU A 188 -10.74 1.18 -12.40
N SER A 189 -10.21 1.83 -11.37
CA SER A 189 -10.94 2.12 -10.14
C SER A 189 -11.23 3.61 -10.09
N LYS A 190 -12.49 3.99 -10.30
CA LYS A 190 -12.96 5.34 -10.03
C LYS A 190 -13.63 5.35 -8.66
N PRO A 191 -13.43 6.40 -7.83
CA PRO A 191 -14.06 6.48 -6.53
C PRO A 191 -15.59 6.25 -6.61
N GLY A 192 -16.09 5.22 -5.92
CA GLY A 192 -17.52 4.88 -5.87
C GLY A 192 -18.04 4.07 -7.07
N ILE A 193 -17.16 3.55 -7.94
CA ILE A 193 -17.49 2.63 -9.02
C ILE A 193 -16.71 1.33 -8.77
N GLU A 194 -17.37 0.19 -8.92
CA GLU A 194 -16.73 -1.12 -8.83
C GLU A 194 -15.56 -1.21 -9.82
N ALA A 195 -14.41 -1.71 -9.38
CA ALA A 195 -13.24 -1.82 -10.24
C ALA A 195 -13.53 -2.82 -11.38
N VAL A 196 -13.62 -2.34 -12.60
CA VAL A 196 -13.86 -3.18 -13.78
C VAL A 196 -12.55 -3.48 -14.46
N ALA A 197 -12.31 -4.75 -14.76
CA ALA A 197 -11.22 -5.14 -15.64
C ALA A 197 -11.52 -4.66 -17.06
N THR A 198 -10.71 -3.75 -17.59
CA THR A 198 -10.86 -3.21 -18.95
C THR A 198 -9.97 -3.92 -19.96
N GLY A 199 -9.00 -4.71 -19.48
CA GLY A 199 -8.20 -5.63 -20.29
C GLY A 199 -7.55 -6.71 -19.43
N THR A 200 -7.31 -7.88 -20.01
CA THR A 200 -6.69 -9.02 -19.32
C THR A 200 -5.68 -9.71 -20.22
N VAL A 201 -4.52 -10.06 -19.67
CA VAL A 201 -3.52 -10.91 -20.29
C VAL A 201 -3.43 -12.22 -19.52
N SER A 202 -3.67 -13.33 -20.23
CA SER A 202 -3.55 -14.71 -19.73
C SER A 202 -2.61 -15.56 -20.60
N ASP A 203 -2.00 -14.95 -21.61
CA ASP A 203 -1.00 -15.61 -22.45
C ASP A 203 0.28 -15.86 -21.63
N ALA A 204 0.79 -17.09 -21.70
CA ALA A 204 1.91 -17.53 -20.85
C ALA A 204 3.23 -16.85 -21.25
N GLU A 205 3.46 -16.57 -22.54
CA GLU A 205 4.64 -15.86 -23.01
C GLU A 205 4.60 -14.40 -22.54
N ALA A 206 3.44 -13.76 -22.66
CA ALA A 206 3.21 -12.41 -22.16
C ALA A 206 3.45 -12.31 -20.65
N ILE A 207 2.91 -13.24 -19.86
CA ILE A 207 3.11 -13.26 -18.40
C ILE A 207 4.59 -13.48 -18.05
N ALA A 208 5.29 -14.36 -18.77
CA ALA A 208 6.71 -14.60 -18.57
C ALA A 208 7.56 -13.35 -18.85
N GLU A 209 7.32 -12.67 -19.97
CA GLU A 209 7.98 -11.41 -20.29
C GLU A 209 7.73 -10.35 -19.19
N PHE A 210 6.48 -10.18 -18.75
CA PHE A 210 6.15 -9.23 -17.69
C PHE A 210 6.88 -9.55 -16.38
N TYR A 211 6.85 -10.81 -15.96
CA TYR A 211 7.48 -11.27 -14.72
C TYR A 211 9.00 -11.06 -14.76
N GLU A 212 9.65 -11.36 -15.88
CA GLU A 212 11.09 -11.14 -16.07
C GLU A 212 11.44 -9.66 -15.95
N HIS A 213 10.73 -8.80 -16.69
CA HIS A 213 10.96 -7.36 -16.69
C HIS A 213 10.72 -6.71 -15.32
N THR A 214 9.78 -7.23 -14.52
CA THR A 214 9.42 -6.66 -13.23
C THR A 214 10.26 -7.16 -12.06
N THR A 215 10.78 -8.38 -12.13
CA THR A 215 11.51 -9.02 -11.01
C THR A 215 12.86 -8.35 -10.71
N SER A 216 13.49 -7.72 -11.71
CA SER A 216 14.80 -7.07 -11.57
C SER A 216 14.76 -5.53 -11.54
N LEU A 217 13.58 -4.93 -11.35
CA LEU A 217 13.46 -3.47 -11.32
C LEU A 217 14.20 -2.89 -10.12
N VAL A 218 14.86 -1.75 -10.33
CA VAL A 218 15.52 -1.00 -9.26
C VAL A 218 14.43 -0.37 -8.38
N SER A 219 14.50 -0.66 -7.08
CA SER A 219 13.58 -0.16 -6.05
C SER A 219 14.10 1.10 -5.36
N PHE A 220 13.17 1.98 -4.99
CA PHE A 220 13.42 3.25 -4.32
C PHE A 220 12.45 3.43 -3.16
N GLY A 221 12.95 3.97 -2.05
CA GLY A 221 12.11 4.42 -0.94
C GLY A 221 11.35 5.68 -1.34
N ASN A 222 10.41 6.10 -0.50
CA ASN A 222 9.61 7.29 -0.79
C ASN A 222 10.47 8.55 -0.91
N ASP A 223 11.40 8.83 0.01
CA ASP A 223 12.12 10.11 -0.04
C ASP A 223 13.10 10.16 -1.22
N ASP A 224 13.74 9.04 -1.57
CA ASP A 224 14.59 8.94 -2.76
C ASP A 224 13.77 9.16 -4.04
N PHE A 225 12.59 8.53 -4.14
CA PHE A 225 11.66 8.75 -5.24
C PHE A 225 11.23 10.23 -5.32
N GLN A 226 10.82 10.82 -4.20
CA GLN A 226 10.41 12.23 -4.12
C GLN A 226 11.55 13.16 -4.56
N ALA A 227 12.78 12.85 -4.14
CA ALA A 227 13.96 13.61 -4.50
C ALA A 227 14.26 13.55 -6.00
N ILE A 228 14.13 12.37 -6.61
CA ILE A 228 14.33 12.17 -8.05
C ILE A 228 13.25 12.92 -8.85
N MET A 229 11.99 12.82 -8.42
CA MET A 229 10.85 13.29 -9.21
C MET A 229 10.54 14.77 -9.04
N PHE A 230 10.65 15.31 -7.83
CA PHE A 230 10.02 16.60 -7.51
C PHE A 230 10.98 17.66 -6.96
N ASN A 231 12.22 17.32 -6.57
CA ASN A 231 13.14 18.32 -5.98
C ASN A 231 13.53 19.46 -6.94
N ASN A 232 13.61 19.18 -8.24
CA ASN A 232 13.99 20.17 -9.24
C ASN A 232 12.80 20.98 -9.77
N ILE A 233 11.59 20.74 -9.24
CA ILE A 233 10.37 21.47 -9.61
C ILE A 233 10.24 22.71 -8.71
N PRO A 234 9.99 23.90 -9.28
CA PRO A 234 9.69 25.11 -8.51
C PRO A 234 8.56 24.88 -7.50
N GLU A 235 8.64 25.52 -6.32
CA GLU A 235 7.70 25.28 -5.22
C GLU A 235 6.25 25.58 -5.62
N GLU A 236 6.05 26.63 -6.42
CA GLU A 236 4.76 27.03 -6.97
C GLU A 236 4.12 25.97 -7.90
N ASP A 237 4.95 25.15 -8.55
CA ASP A 237 4.53 24.14 -9.52
C ASP A 237 4.42 22.73 -8.90
N LYS A 238 4.98 22.52 -7.70
CA LYS A 238 5.02 21.20 -7.06
C LYS A 238 3.63 20.59 -6.90
N SER A 239 2.64 21.36 -6.44
CA SER A 239 1.28 20.86 -6.24
C SER A 239 0.67 20.32 -7.55
N ALA A 240 0.85 21.04 -8.66
CA ALA A 240 0.39 20.63 -9.97
C ALA A 240 1.13 19.37 -10.46
N ALA A 241 2.44 19.29 -10.24
CA ALA A 241 3.24 18.11 -10.59
C ALA A 241 2.82 16.86 -9.80
N HIS A 242 2.54 16.97 -8.50
CA HIS A 242 2.02 15.86 -7.69
C HIS A 242 0.64 15.41 -8.16
N THR A 243 -0.22 16.36 -8.51
CA THR A 243 -1.57 16.06 -9.03
C THR A 243 -1.46 15.32 -10.37
N ALA A 244 -0.65 15.81 -11.30
CA ALA A 244 -0.44 15.17 -12.60
C ALA A 244 0.16 13.76 -12.46
N PHE A 245 1.09 13.57 -11.53
CA PHE A 245 1.60 12.23 -11.20
C PHE A 245 0.51 11.32 -10.63
N ALA A 246 -0.31 11.81 -9.71
CA ALA A 246 -1.41 11.02 -9.14
C ALA A 246 -2.47 10.64 -10.18
N ASP A 247 -2.80 11.57 -11.10
CA ASP A 247 -3.78 11.37 -12.17
C ASP A 247 -3.32 10.40 -13.26
N ASP A 248 -2.00 10.17 -13.38
CA ASP A 248 -1.40 9.19 -14.30
C ASP A 248 -1.53 7.74 -13.82
N ALA A 249 -1.97 7.52 -12.58
CA ALA A 249 -2.03 6.20 -11.98
C ALA A 249 -3.01 5.28 -12.70
N MET A 250 -2.51 4.14 -13.18
CA MET A 250 -3.31 2.97 -13.56
C MET A 250 -3.09 1.84 -12.56
N THR A 251 -4.08 0.95 -12.43
CA THR A 251 -3.92 -0.25 -11.59
C THR A 251 -3.78 -1.50 -12.46
N LEU A 252 -2.70 -2.25 -12.23
CA LEU A 252 -2.55 -3.63 -12.68
C LEU A 252 -2.86 -4.56 -11.52
N ARG A 253 -3.85 -5.41 -11.70
CA ARG A 253 -4.17 -6.51 -10.78
C ARG A 253 -3.51 -7.78 -11.28
N ILE A 254 -2.70 -8.39 -10.43
CA ILE A 254 -2.09 -9.69 -10.66
C ILE A 254 -2.95 -10.73 -9.94
N GLU A 255 -3.41 -11.74 -10.67
CA GLU A 255 -4.08 -12.92 -10.13
C GLU A 255 -3.13 -14.12 -10.22
N THR A 256 -3.01 -14.85 -9.12
CA THR A 256 -2.21 -16.08 -9.03
C THR A 256 -3.01 -17.29 -9.46
N LYS A 257 -2.35 -18.42 -9.71
CA LYS A 257 -3.03 -19.71 -10.00
C LYS A 257 -3.87 -20.25 -8.85
N THR A 258 -3.59 -19.82 -7.62
CA THR A 258 -4.40 -20.17 -6.45
C THR A 258 -5.59 -19.22 -6.25
N GLY A 259 -5.71 -18.19 -7.11
CA GLY A 259 -6.81 -17.22 -7.10
C GLY A 259 -6.52 -15.95 -6.32
N LEU A 260 -5.44 -15.90 -5.52
CA LEU A 260 -5.07 -14.70 -4.77
C LEU A 260 -4.75 -13.53 -5.70
N ARG A 261 -5.14 -12.33 -5.29
CA ARG A 261 -4.99 -11.09 -6.06
C ARG A 261 -4.22 -10.03 -5.29
N PHE A 262 -3.37 -9.29 -6.01
CA PHE A 262 -2.73 -8.09 -5.50
C PHE A 262 -2.54 -7.05 -6.62
N ASN A 263 -2.34 -5.80 -6.23
CA ASN A 263 -2.35 -4.67 -7.15
C ASN A 263 -0.98 -3.98 -7.20
N LEU A 264 -0.60 -3.56 -8.40
CA LEU A 264 0.48 -2.63 -8.68
C LEU A 264 -0.13 -1.35 -9.26
N ARG A 265 0.37 -0.19 -8.84
CA ARG A 265 0.07 1.08 -9.51
C ARG A 265 1.16 1.37 -10.52
N VAL A 266 0.79 1.73 -11.73
CA VAL A 266 1.73 2.13 -12.78
C VAL A 266 1.46 3.57 -13.15
N TYR A 267 2.54 4.30 -13.41
CA TYR A 267 2.55 5.70 -13.83
C TYR A 267 3.26 5.76 -15.19
N PRO A 268 2.55 5.45 -16.29
CA PRO A 268 3.15 5.34 -17.62
C PRO A 268 3.87 6.60 -18.06
N ASN A 269 3.29 7.78 -17.88
CA ASN A 269 3.90 9.02 -18.37
C ASN A 269 5.13 9.41 -17.56
N TYR A 270 5.34 8.80 -16.39
CA TYR A 270 6.47 9.08 -15.51
C TYR A 270 7.49 7.95 -15.44
N GLY A 271 7.17 6.75 -15.93
CA GLY A 271 8.10 5.62 -15.92
C GLY A 271 8.27 4.97 -14.54
N TRP A 272 7.19 4.86 -13.77
CA TRP A 272 7.23 4.28 -12.41
C TRP A 272 6.15 3.24 -12.16
N ILE A 273 6.47 2.27 -11.31
CA ILE A 273 5.52 1.41 -10.63
C ILE A 273 5.59 1.72 -9.13
N TYR A 274 4.45 1.72 -8.45
CA TYR A 274 4.35 1.73 -7.00
C TYR A 274 3.59 0.48 -6.55
N SER A 275 4.14 -0.24 -5.58
CA SER A 275 3.38 -1.29 -4.88
C SER A 275 3.00 -0.82 -3.49
N PRO A 276 1.69 -0.77 -3.15
CA PRO A 276 1.23 -0.48 -1.79
C PRO A 276 1.82 -1.43 -0.76
N GLY A 277 2.01 -2.70 -1.12
CA GLY A 277 2.52 -3.73 -0.21
C GLY A 277 4.00 -3.57 0.16
N THR A 278 4.80 -3.03 -0.73
CA THR A 278 6.22 -2.78 -0.47
C THR A 278 6.49 -1.35 -0.05
N GLN A 279 5.51 -0.46 -0.20
CA GLN A 279 5.66 0.99 -0.05
C GLN A 279 6.88 1.53 -0.80
N SER A 280 7.20 0.91 -1.94
CA SER A 280 8.40 1.16 -2.73
C SER A 280 8.02 1.53 -4.16
N TYR A 281 8.84 2.37 -4.77
CA TYR A 281 8.73 2.77 -6.16
C TYR A 281 9.77 2.04 -7.00
N TYR A 282 9.39 1.66 -8.22
CA TYR A 282 10.23 0.90 -9.13
C TYR A 282 10.31 1.65 -10.45
N ARG A 283 11.52 1.92 -10.91
CA ARG A 283 11.73 2.62 -12.17
C ARG A 283 11.60 1.62 -13.32
N ILE A 284 10.70 1.87 -14.26
CA ILE A 284 10.51 0.99 -15.43
C ILE A 284 11.38 1.45 -16.61
N GLY A 285 11.80 0.49 -17.42
CA GLY A 285 12.45 0.73 -18.70
C GLY A 285 11.45 0.67 -19.86
N ASP A 286 11.98 0.80 -21.09
CA ASP A 286 11.21 0.66 -22.33
C ASP A 286 10.57 -0.73 -22.49
N ASP A 287 11.07 -1.73 -21.78
CA ASP A 287 10.60 -3.11 -21.80
C ASP A 287 9.14 -3.26 -21.35
N ILE A 288 8.78 -2.67 -20.20
CA ILE A 288 7.39 -2.68 -19.71
C ILE A 288 6.46 -1.91 -20.65
N PHE A 289 6.91 -0.78 -21.21
CA PHE A 289 6.14 -0.02 -22.19
C PHE A 289 5.90 -0.81 -23.48
N ASN A 290 6.93 -1.49 -23.98
CA ASN A 290 6.84 -2.31 -25.18
C ASN A 290 5.97 -3.54 -24.95
N TRP A 291 6.06 -4.16 -23.78
CA TRP A 291 5.17 -5.24 -23.36
C TRP A 291 3.71 -4.78 -23.38
N ALA A 292 3.40 -3.65 -22.76
CA ALA A 292 2.03 -3.14 -22.70
C ALA A 292 1.46 -2.82 -24.10
N LYS A 293 2.28 -2.22 -24.97
CA LYS A 293 1.91 -1.97 -26.39
C LYS A 293 1.69 -3.28 -27.16
N LYS A 294 2.60 -4.26 -27.01
CA LYS A 294 2.55 -5.56 -27.70
C LYS A 294 1.26 -6.31 -27.36
N TYR A 295 0.85 -6.29 -26.10
CA TYR A 295 -0.36 -7.00 -25.63
C TYR A 295 -1.59 -6.11 -25.50
N SER A 296 -1.57 -4.94 -26.17
CA SER A 296 -2.73 -4.06 -26.36
C SER A 296 -3.39 -3.57 -25.06
N PHE A 297 -2.58 -3.21 -24.06
CA PHE A 297 -3.06 -2.38 -22.96
C PHE A 297 -3.17 -0.92 -23.44
N GLU A 298 -4.40 -0.47 -23.70
CA GLU A 298 -4.68 0.94 -23.97
C GLU A 298 -4.24 1.79 -22.76
N GLY A 299 -3.36 2.78 -22.96
CA GLY A 299 -2.87 3.67 -21.90
C GLY A 299 -1.34 3.88 -21.82
N TYR A 300 -0.54 3.05 -22.50
CA TYR A 300 0.92 3.18 -22.54
C TYR A 300 1.40 3.79 -23.87
N SER A 301 1.32 5.11 -24.01
CA SER A 301 1.95 5.84 -25.11
C SER A 301 2.86 6.94 -24.57
N ASN A 302 4.15 6.89 -24.91
CA ASN A 302 5.12 7.97 -24.67
C ASN A 302 4.75 9.22 -25.48
#